data_AF-A0A1B6I1T7-F1
#
_entry.id   AF-A0A1B6I1T7-F1
#
_cell.length_a   1.000
_cell.length_b   1.000
_cell.length_c   1.000
_cell.angle_alpha   90.00
_cell.angle_beta   90.00
_cell.angle_gamma   90.00
#
_symmetry.space_group_name_H-M   'P 1'
#
loop_
_entity.id
_entity.type
_entity.pdbx_description
1 polymer ?
#
loop_
_entity_poly.entity_id
_entity_poly.type
_entity_poly.pdbx_seq_one_letter_code
_entity_poly.pdbx_strand_id
1 'polypeptide(L)'
;VLKVVLEEPVTNVQAAKGDLRIHPEIRYIDVTEGSPVAYLRTSTPEVANSVLSAQHWSNVQLVQGEEESDYWNKIMRDREEYFKKSKPNQRGRTKLLKRAEKFHGKQINENSYM
;
A
#
# COMPACT_ATOMS: atom_id res chain seq x y z
N VAL A 1 14.73 -1.64 6.92
CA VAL A 1 13.27 -1.57 7.26
C VAL A 1 13.05 -2.24 8.62
N LEU A 2 12.03 -1.89 9.41
CA LEU A 2 11.72 -2.61 10.67
C LEU A 2 10.57 -3.59 10.46
N LYS A 3 10.66 -4.77 11.06
CA LYS A 3 9.62 -5.80 11.13
C LYS A 3 9.18 -5.93 12.56
N VAL A 4 7.87 -5.78 12.78
CA VAL A 4 7.25 -5.89 14.10
C VAL A 4 6.30 -7.07 14.05
N VAL A 5 6.47 -8.00 14.99
CA VAL A 5 5.54 -9.12 15.20
C VAL A 5 4.66 -8.77 16.40
N LEU A 6 3.37 -8.62 16.14
CA LEU A 6 2.33 -8.35 17.13
C LEU A 6 1.85 -9.67 17.75
N GLU A 7 1.43 -9.63 19.00
CA GLU A 7 0.89 -10.80 19.71
C GLU A 7 -0.50 -11.19 19.21
N GLU A 8 -1.29 -10.21 18.77
CA GLU A 8 -2.61 -10.42 18.18
C GLU A 8 -2.58 -10.10 16.67
N PRO A 9 -3.31 -10.87 15.84
CA PRO A 9 -3.42 -10.59 14.42
C PRO A 9 -4.11 -9.25 14.21
N VAL A 10 -3.67 -8.50 13.20
CA VAL A 10 -4.24 -7.19 12.91
C VAL A 10 -5.67 -7.35 12.41
N THR A 11 -6.63 -6.94 13.23
CA THR A 11 -8.06 -6.89 12.90
C THR A 11 -8.46 -5.59 12.21
N ASN A 12 -7.81 -4.47 12.55
CA ASN A 12 -8.07 -3.17 11.94
C ASN A 12 -6.76 -2.46 11.57
N VAL A 13 -6.53 -2.32 10.26
CA VAL A 13 -5.34 -1.68 9.70
C VAL A 13 -5.21 -0.21 10.09
N GLN A 14 -6.32 0.53 10.22
CA GLN A 14 -6.26 1.95 10.62
C GLN A 14 -5.91 2.11 12.09
N ALA A 15 -6.51 1.29 12.97
CA ALA A 15 -6.19 1.29 14.40
C ALA A 15 -4.71 0.94 14.60
N ALA A 16 -4.26 -0.16 13.99
CA ALA A 16 -2.85 -0.57 14.05
C ALA A 16 -1.90 0.51 13.51
N LYS A 17 -2.27 1.22 12.44
CA LYS A 17 -1.48 2.36 11.94
C LYS A 17 -1.43 3.53 12.91
N GLY A 18 -2.49 3.77 13.68
CA GLY A 18 -2.49 4.76 14.75
C GLY A 18 -1.51 4.38 15.85
N ASP A 19 -1.62 3.14 16.34
CA ASP A 19 -0.80 2.63 17.43
C ASP A 19 0.68 2.52 17.05
N LEU A 20 0.98 2.14 15.80
CA LEU A 20 2.34 2.03 15.28
C LEU A 20 2.97 3.39 14.94
N ARG A 21 2.18 4.47 14.88
CA ARG A 21 2.67 5.84 14.62
C ARG A 21 3.12 6.54 15.90
N ILE A 22 3.89 5.82 16.72
CA ILE A 22 4.49 6.33 17.96
C ILE A 22 5.54 7.41 17.65
N HIS A 23 6.27 7.24 16.54
CA HIS A 23 7.31 8.18 16.13
C HIS A 23 6.96 8.91 14.82
N PRO A 24 7.13 10.25 14.77
CA PRO A 24 6.88 11.03 13.55
C PRO A 24 7.85 10.67 12.41
N GLU A 25 8.97 10.05 12.74
CA GLU A 25 10.00 9.59 11.82
C GLU A 25 9.59 8.32 11.02
N ILE A 26 8.49 7.65 11.42
CA ILE A 26 7.92 6.52 10.67
C ILE A 26 7.08 7.09 9.52
N ARG A 27 7.58 6.95 8.29
CA ARG A 27 6.89 7.48 7.09
C ARG A 27 5.83 6.54 6.55
N TYR A 28 6.08 5.24 6.59
CA TYR A 28 5.17 4.24 6.05
C TYR A 28 5.03 3.08 7.00
N ILE A 29 3.77 2.67 7.18
CA ILE A 29 3.38 1.53 7.99
C ILE A 29 2.63 0.60 7.04
N ASP A 30 3.26 -0.53 6.76
CA ASP A 30 2.78 -1.57 5.87
C ASP A 30 2.25 -2.71 6.75
N VAL A 31 0.92 -2.78 6.82
CA VAL A 31 0.21 -3.71 7.69
C VAL A 31 -0.81 -4.44 6.85
N THR A 32 -0.81 -5.76 6.95
CA THR A 32 -1.75 -6.63 6.25
C THR A 32 -2.81 -7.10 7.24
N GLU A 33 -4.08 -6.92 6.91
CA GLU A 33 -5.19 -7.43 7.71
C GLU A 33 -5.10 -8.96 7.84
N GLY A 34 -5.29 -9.47 9.05
CA GLY A 34 -5.14 -10.90 9.37
C GLY A 34 -3.70 -11.38 9.52
N SER A 35 -2.69 -10.55 9.25
CA SER A 35 -1.28 -10.85 9.52
C SER A 35 -0.87 -10.32 10.91
N PRO A 36 -0.12 -11.09 11.72
CA PRO A 36 0.51 -10.58 12.94
C PRO A 36 1.79 -9.79 12.65
N VAL A 37 2.24 -9.73 11.39
CA VAL A 37 3.48 -9.05 11.01
C VAL A 37 3.17 -7.70 10.36
N ALA A 38 3.82 -6.65 10.87
CA ALA A 38 3.81 -5.30 10.33
C ALA A 38 5.23 -4.86 9.93
N TYR A 39 5.33 -4.13 8.83
CA TYR A 39 6.58 -3.55 8.36
C TYR A 39 6.55 -2.03 8.49
N LEU A 40 7.53 -1.47 9.19
CA LEU A 40 7.67 -0.03 9.41
C LEU A 40 8.85 0.51 8.62
N ARG A 41 8.62 1.56 7.85
CA ARG A 41 9.67 2.28 7.12
C ARG A 41 9.97 3.59 7.82
N THR A 42 11.20 3.68 8.32
CA THR A 42 11.73 4.89 8.93
C THR A 42 12.36 5.80 7.88
N SER A 43 12.42 7.10 8.16
CA SER A 43 13.10 8.06 7.29
C SER A 43 14.62 7.89 7.31
N THR A 44 15.18 7.54 8.46
CA THR A 44 16.62 7.33 8.67
C THR A 44 16.91 6.01 9.37
N PRO A 45 18.12 5.45 9.20
CA PRO A 45 18.55 4.24 9.91
C PRO A 45 18.78 4.49 11.40
N GLU A 46 19.17 5.71 11.81
CA GLU A 46 19.36 6.08 13.21
C GLU A 46 18.06 5.96 14.02
N VAL A 47 16.95 6.40 13.43
CA VAL A 47 15.62 6.22 14.01
C VAL A 47 15.27 4.74 14.12
N ALA A 48 15.60 3.92 13.12
CA ALA A 48 15.32 2.50 13.18
C ALA A 48 16.01 1.85 14.39
N ASN A 49 17.25 2.22 14.64
CA ASN A 49 18.01 1.76 15.82
C ASN A 49 17.43 2.32 17.13
N SER A 50 17.03 3.60 17.15
CA SER A 50 16.38 4.19 18.32
C SER A 50 15.09 3.47 18.67
N VAL A 51 14.26 3.18 17.68
CA VAL A 51 13.01 2.43 17.84
C VAL A 51 13.27 1.00 18.31
N LEU A 52 14.33 0.35 17.80
CA LEU A 52 14.76 -0.97 18.24
C LEU A 52 15.22 -0.96 19.71
N SER A 53 15.97 0.07 20.12
CA SER A 53 16.45 0.25 21.49
C SER A 53 15.35 0.61 22.48
N ALA A 54 14.28 1.27 22.02
CA ALA A 54 13.17 1.67 22.86
C ALA A 54 12.30 0.48 23.31
N GLN A 55 12.43 -0.69 22.66
CA GLN A 55 11.70 -1.93 23.00
C GLN A 55 10.19 -1.73 23.20
N HIS A 56 9.59 -0.81 22.43
CA HIS A 56 8.14 -0.53 22.52
C HIS A 56 7.26 -1.73 22.14
N TRP A 57 7.81 -2.70 21.40
CA TRP A 57 7.11 -3.91 21.02
C TRP A 57 7.94 -5.14 21.36
N SER A 58 7.27 -6.22 21.76
CA SER A 58 7.88 -7.47 22.22
C SER A 58 8.84 -8.07 21.19
N ASN A 59 8.54 -7.92 19.90
CA ASN A 59 9.28 -8.56 18.80
C ASN A 59 9.52 -7.58 17.64
N VAL A 60 10.46 -6.65 17.83
CA VAL A 60 10.97 -5.79 16.75
C VAL A 60 12.30 -6.33 16.23
N GLN A 61 12.39 -6.48 14.92
CA GLN A 61 13.60 -6.88 14.24
C GLN A 61 13.94 -5.90 13.12
N LEU A 62 15.22 -5.57 13.00
CA LEU A 62 15.72 -4.81 11.87
C LEU A 62 15.90 -5.76 10.69
N VAL A 63 15.12 -5.53 9.63
CA VAL A 63 15.26 -6.25 8.36
C VAL A 63 16.43 -5.63 7.62
N GLN A 64 17.49 -6.41 7.43
CA GLN A 64 18.72 -6.02 6.73
C GLN A 64 19.14 -7.09 5.71
N GLY A 65 19.87 -6.67 4.68
CA GLY A 65 20.50 -7.59 3.72
C GLY A 65 19.54 -8.12 2.67
N GLU A 66 19.48 -9.45 2.55
CA GLU A 66 18.69 -10.15 1.53
C GLU A 66 17.19 -9.99 1.75
N GLU A 67 16.70 -10.16 2.99
CA GLU A 67 15.27 -9.99 3.33
C GLU A 67 14.78 -8.56 3.03
N GLU A 68 15.65 -7.55 3.21
CA GLU A 68 15.32 -6.17 2.87
C GLU A 68 15.23 -5.98 1.36
N SER A 69 16.19 -6.52 0.62
CA SER A 69 16.21 -6.45 -0.85
C SER A 69 14.99 -7.12 -1.46
N ASP A 70 14.61 -8.30 -0.95
CA ASP A 70 13.42 -9.03 -1.37
C ASP A 70 12.12 -8.28 -1.06
N TYR A 71 12.03 -7.69 0.13
CA TYR A 71 10.91 -6.84 0.50
C TYR A 71 10.76 -5.66 -0.48
N TRP A 72 11.85 -4.95 -0.77
CA TRP A 72 11.83 -3.85 -1.73
C TRP A 72 11.52 -4.30 -3.16
N ASN A 73 12.06 -5.43 -3.59
CA ASN A 73 11.78 -6.02 -4.91
C ASN A 73 10.30 -6.36 -5.06
N LYS A 74 9.68 -6.93 -4.02
CA LYS A 74 8.23 -7.18 -3.99
C LYS A 74 7.44 -5.89 -4.20
N ILE A 75 7.77 -4.83 -3.45
CA ILE A 75 7.09 -3.53 -3.55
C ILE A 75 7.25 -2.92 -4.95
N MET A 76 8.44 -3.03 -5.54
CA MET A 76 8.68 -2.52 -6.89
C MET A 76 7.87 -3.28 -7.93
N ARG A 77 7.79 -4.62 -7.83
CA ARG A 77 6.94 -5.43 -8.69
C ARG A 77 5.47 -5.07 -8.55
N ASP A 78 4.96 -4.93 -7.32
CA ASP A 78 3.57 -4.54 -7.08
C ASP A 78 3.26 -3.17 -7.68
N ARG A 79 4.19 -2.21 -7.56
CA ARG A 79 4.08 -0.90 -8.20
C ARG A 79 4.06 -0.99 -9.71
N GLU A 80 4.98 -1.73 -10.32
CA GLU A 80 4.99 -1.94 -11.75
C GLU A 80 3.69 -2.57 -12.25
N GLU A 81 3.17 -3.56 -11.53
CA GLU A 81 1.93 -4.22 -11.88
C GLU A 81 0.73 -3.28 -11.76
N TYR A 82 0.69 -2.45 -10.71
CA TYR A 82 -0.31 -1.39 -10.56
C TYR A 82 -0.26 -0.40 -11.73
N PHE A 83 0.94 0.05 -12.13
CA PHE A 83 1.10 0.95 -13.27
C PHE A 83 0.75 0.29 -14.61
N LYS A 84 1.10 -0.99 -14.82
CA LYS A 84 0.75 -1.76 -16.02
C LYS A 84 -0.77 -1.98 -16.14
N LYS A 85 -1.45 -2.22 -15.00
CA LYS A 85 -2.91 -2.37 -14.93
C LYS A 85 -3.64 -1.04 -14.97
N SER A 86 -2.98 0.07 -14.61
CA SER A 86 -3.57 1.39 -14.72
C SER A 86 -3.87 1.66 -16.19
N LYS A 87 -5.17 1.70 -16.53
CA LYS A 87 -5.62 1.96 -17.91
C LYS A 87 -4.92 3.24 -18.38
N PRO A 88 -4.38 3.27 -19.61
CA PRO A 88 -3.79 4.48 -20.13
C PRO A 88 -4.84 5.59 -20.01
N ASN A 89 -4.45 6.68 -19.34
CA ASN A 89 -5.32 7.83 -19.16
C ASN A 89 -5.83 8.26 -20.54
N GLN A 90 -7.13 8.11 -20.78
CA GLN A 90 -7.71 8.53 -22.06
C GLN A 90 -7.68 10.06 -22.14
N ARG A 91 -6.85 10.58 -23.04
CA ARG A 91 -6.60 12.02 -23.21
C ARG A 91 -7.07 12.46 -24.59
N GLY A 92 -7.55 13.70 -24.68
CA GLY A 92 -7.96 14.32 -25.94
C GLY A 92 -9.05 13.55 -26.70
N ARG A 93 -8.79 13.22 -27.96
CA ARG A 93 -9.75 12.68 -28.93
C ARG A 93 -10.33 11.31 -28.53
N THR A 94 -9.54 10.44 -27.89
CA THR A 94 -10.01 9.12 -27.43
C THR A 94 -11.02 9.22 -26.29
N LYS A 95 -10.93 10.26 -25.45
CA LYS A 95 -11.93 10.54 -24.40
C LYS A 95 -13.27 10.98 -25.00
N LEU A 96 -13.23 11.80 -26.06
CA LEU A 96 -14.42 12.30 -26.74
C LEU A 96 -15.13 11.17 -27.49
N LEU A 97 -14.39 10.33 -28.24
CA LEU A 97 -14.94 9.19 -28.96
C LEU A 97 -15.65 8.19 -28.03
N LYS A 98 -15.01 7.81 -26.92
CA LYS A 98 -15.63 6.88 -25.96
C LYS A 98 -16.83 7.49 -25.22
N ARG A 99 -16.85 8.81 -25.02
CA ARG A 99 -18.03 9.51 -24.49
C ARG A 99 -19.17 9.47 -25.50
N ALA A 100 -18.89 9.69 -26.79
CA ALA A 100 -19.88 9.58 -27.86
C ALA A 100 -20.44 8.15 -27.99
N GLU A 101 -19.58 7.12 -27.99
CA GLU A 101 -19.98 5.71 -28.01
C GLU A 101 -20.89 5.36 -26.82
N LYS A 102 -20.55 5.82 -25.61
CA LYS A 102 -21.35 5.58 -24.41
C LYS A 102 -22.70 6.31 -24.44
N PHE A 103 -22.79 7.45 -25.11
CA PHE A 103 -24.05 8.17 -25.31
C PHE A 103 -24.94 7.48 -26.37
N HIS A 104 -24.38 7.04 -27.50
CA HIS A 104 -25.13 6.27 -28.49
C HIS A 104 -25.63 4.94 -27.93
N GLY A 105 -24.82 4.17 -27.21
CA GLY A 105 -25.26 2.92 -26.60
C GLY A 105 -26.42 3.06 -25.60
N LYS A 106 -26.54 4.21 -24.92
CA LYS A 106 -27.68 4.48 -24.03
C LYS A 106 -28.96 4.83 -24.78
N GLN A 107 -28.85 5.65 -25.82
CA GLN A 107 -29.99 6.07 -26.64
C GLN A 107 -30.61 4.91 -27.41
N ILE A 108 -29.80 3.93 -27.86
CA ILE A 108 -30.29 2.74 -28.56
C ILE A 108 -31.06 1.80 -27.61
N ASN A 109 -30.64 1.69 -26.34
CA ASN A 109 -31.34 0.86 -25.34
C ASN A 109 -32.65 1.51 -24.85
N GLU A 110 -32.73 2.84 -24.77
CA GLU A 110 -33.97 3.54 -24.37
C GLU A 110 -35.06 3.44 -25.47
N ASN A 111 -34.67 3.39 -26.75
CA ASN A 111 -35.61 3.25 -27.88
C ASN A 111 -36.04 1.81 -28.18
N SER A 112 -35.54 0.80 -27.47
CA SER A 112 -35.93 -0.60 -27.67
C SER A 112 -37.07 -1.07 -26.74
N TYR A 113 -37.59 -0.18 -25.89
CA TYR A 113 -38.66 -0.47 -24.92
C TYR A 113 -39.88 0.47 -25.05
N MET A 114 -40.08 1.10 -26.21
CA MET A 114 -41.33 1.76 -26.61
C MET A 114 -41.85 1.15 -27.90
#